data_AF-A0AAU3SXM8-F1
#
_entry.id   AF-A0AAU3SXM8-F1
#
_cell.length_a   1.000
_cell.length_b   1.000
_cell.length_c   1.000
_cell.angle_alpha   90.00
_cell.angle_beta   90.00
_cell.angle_gamma   90.00
#
_symmetry.space_group_name_H-M   'P 1'
#
loop_
_entity.id
_entity.type
_entity.pdbx_description
1 polymer ?
#
loop_
_entity_poly.entity_id
_entity_poly.type
_entity_poly.pdbx_seq_one_letter_code
_entity_poly.pdbx_strand_id
1 'polypeptide(L)'
;MSRRHRSKRIAASLSALAATALFVAAVPATAHDGESHPDEAAALGTGHAQEHAKIRAAAQALGGYSQLARIESLSDLTRSQELANSKFHPKAYGQFAEYFQSPDFAAHIAMLPTGKVLLFSFERVETDPTEEPAPTNTLGPENAGRAFLWDPGKGTGPAAFKKVTPPELVVPDGTNVKRPAPFFCAGHAFLPNGMLGVFGGNLGYGGGAGAKLSLVFDPWTETWALNKDMAVGRWYPTVATAPDGRLLIMSGHTDAGWGTSTSVVERFPAKSHPVPFEKTVIPRNVPTDTLRVDAPFGEDSDYPHLFTLRDGKVYGLGRHATRQWAFDPVAETRTDLPARPDGVHRGYGSAVALPAGFRGPNSVLVLGGDRDDPNTYQLADGVWEKKQPRAFGRTQDNTLLLPDASLLTVNGAYGIRDYGNGDYNPKSDLKYRQIETRNALGEWRLGPVQRLPRGYHANSVVLPDGRVMVTGDELQQLANDPKIDDDMNGSIEIFEPAYLHQGARPKLDRVPGGPIAYDSRFKVTTSTPSQVKKAVLLAPTTATHAVNTSQRHLELRIVQRQGNTIGLQAPPSANDAPPGHYMLFLLDEKGVPSIAKFVSLR
;
A
#
# COMPACT_ATOMS: atom_id res chain seq x y z
N MET A 1 -7.89 -62.51 -16.71
CA MET A 1 -8.96 -63.32 -17.36
C MET A 1 -10.14 -62.39 -17.63
N SER A 2 -10.33 -61.89 -18.86
CA SER A 2 -11.42 -62.27 -19.81
C SER A 2 -12.83 -62.17 -19.19
N ARG A 3 -13.86 -61.44 -19.70
CA ARG A 3 -14.19 -60.87 -21.02
C ARG A 3 -15.46 -59.99 -20.88
N ARG A 4 -15.51 -58.90 -21.67
CA ARG A 4 -16.61 -58.37 -22.53
C ARG A 4 -18.07 -58.16 -22.03
N HIS A 5 -18.46 -56.87 -22.16
CA HIS A 5 -19.56 -56.31 -23.00
C HIS A 5 -21.00 -56.02 -22.48
N ARG A 6 -21.32 -54.71 -22.56
CA ARG A 6 -22.46 -54.01 -23.21
C ARG A 6 -23.86 -53.96 -22.53
N SER A 7 -24.13 -52.79 -21.94
CA SER A 7 -25.15 -51.76 -22.27
C SER A 7 -26.58 -52.13 -22.74
N LYS A 8 -27.59 -51.51 -22.08
CA LYS A 8 -28.69 -50.62 -22.61
C LYS A 8 -29.82 -50.53 -21.54
N ARG A 9 -30.17 -49.37 -20.97
CA ARG A 9 -31.04 -48.24 -21.40
C ARG A 9 -32.56 -48.45 -21.22
N ILE A 10 -33.19 -47.52 -20.48
CA ILE A 10 -34.56 -46.91 -20.56
C ILE A 10 -35.60 -47.21 -19.44
N ALA A 11 -35.93 -46.12 -18.72
CA ALA A 11 -37.12 -45.60 -18.02
C ALA A 11 -38.40 -46.45 -17.74
N ALA A 12 -38.98 -46.31 -16.52
CA ALA A 12 -40.11 -45.40 -16.22
C ALA A 12 -40.77 -45.63 -14.81
N SER A 13 -40.82 -44.55 -14.01
CA SER A 13 -41.93 -43.98 -13.21
C SER A 13 -42.62 -44.66 -11.99
N LEU A 14 -43.11 -43.76 -11.10
CA LEU A 14 -44.00 -43.85 -9.90
C LEU A 14 -43.32 -44.16 -8.55
N SER A 15 -43.58 -43.52 -7.40
CA SER A 15 -44.36 -42.33 -6.97
C SER A 15 -44.03 -42.07 -5.49
N ALA A 16 -43.96 -40.82 -5.02
CA ALA A 16 -44.19 -40.48 -3.60
C ALA A 16 -44.54 -38.99 -3.39
N LEU A 17 -45.70 -38.78 -2.74
CA LEU A 17 -46.26 -37.53 -2.21
C LEU A 17 -45.41 -36.97 -1.05
N ALA A 18 -45.11 -35.65 -1.05
CA ALA A 18 -45.67 -34.56 -0.20
C ALA A 18 -45.36 -34.65 1.31
N ALA A 19 -44.99 -33.62 2.07
CA ALA A 19 -44.71 -32.19 1.92
C ALA A 19 -43.79 -31.80 3.13
N THR A 20 -42.94 -30.79 3.16
CA THR A 20 -43.29 -29.36 3.25
C THR A 20 -41.99 -28.55 3.18
N ALA A 21 -41.83 -27.67 2.20
CA ALA A 21 -40.75 -26.68 2.13
C ALA A 21 -41.35 -25.33 1.73
N LEU A 22 -41.14 -24.30 2.55
CA LEU A 22 -41.39 -22.92 2.16
C LEU A 22 -40.37 -22.54 1.08
N PHE A 23 -40.83 -22.37 -0.15
CA PHE A 23 -40.10 -21.69 -1.22
C PHE A 23 -40.21 -20.17 -1.00
N VAL A 24 -39.08 -19.51 -0.76
CA VAL A 24 -38.90 -18.12 -1.19
C VAL A 24 -38.40 -18.22 -2.63
N ALA A 25 -39.22 -17.78 -3.58
CA ALA A 25 -38.94 -17.85 -5.00
C ALA A 25 -37.68 -17.04 -5.35
N ALA A 26 -36.73 -17.70 -6.01
CA ALA A 26 -35.69 -17.02 -6.78
C ALA A 26 -36.35 -16.34 -7.98
N VAL A 27 -36.13 -15.02 -8.12
CA VAL A 27 -36.48 -14.27 -9.32
C VAL A 27 -35.36 -14.45 -10.34
N PRO A 28 -35.63 -14.80 -11.61
CA PRO A 28 -34.61 -14.92 -12.63
C PRO A 28 -34.16 -13.53 -13.10
N ALA A 29 -32.84 -13.34 -13.18
CA ALA A 29 -32.24 -12.27 -13.96
C ALA A 29 -32.39 -12.59 -15.45
N THR A 30 -33.03 -11.71 -16.22
CA THR A 30 -32.68 -11.40 -17.62
C THR A 30 -33.56 -10.25 -18.11
N ALA A 31 -33.01 -9.04 -18.14
CA ALA A 31 -33.32 -8.07 -19.19
C ALA A 31 -31.96 -7.48 -19.61
N HIS A 32 -31.70 -7.40 -20.91
CA HIS A 32 -30.47 -6.81 -21.45
C HIS A 32 -30.51 -5.29 -21.28
N ASP A 33 -29.34 -4.62 -21.27
CA ASP A 33 -29.22 -3.19 -20.91
C ASP A 33 -30.16 -2.23 -21.69
N GLY A 34 -30.64 -2.61 -22.87
CA GLY A 34 -31.61 -1.85 -23.67
C GLY A 34 -33.11 -2.08 -23.36
N GLU A 35 -33.45 -2.90 -22.37
CA GLU A 35 -34.85 -3.21 -22.02
C GLU A 35 -35.31 -2.50 -20.74
N SER A 36 -36.61 -2.23 -20.63
CA SER A 36 -37.19 -1.62 -19.43
C SER A 36 -37.27 -2.67 -18.33
N HIS A 37 -36.63 -2.44 -17.19
CA HIS A 37 -36.69 -3.40 -16.09
C HIS A 37 -38.07 -3.37 -15.39
N PRO A 38 -38.66 -4.53 -15.07
CA PRO A 38 -39.95 -4.60 -14.37
C PRO A 38 -39.95 -3.88 -13.02
N ASP A 39 -38.83 -3.99 -12.29
CA ASP A 39 -38.66 -3.38 -10.96
C ASP A 39 -38.54 -1.85 -11.05
N GLU A 40 -37.91 -1.36 -12.13
CA GLU A 40 -37.77 0.07 -12.44
C GLU A 40 -39.12 0.67 -12.87
N ALA A 41 -39.88 -0.05 -13.70
CA ALA A 41 -41.23 0.33 -14.09
C ALA A 41 -42.20 0.35 -12.89
N ALA A 42 -42.02 -0.57 -11.94
CA ALA A 42 -42.80 -0.61 -10.69
C ALA A 42 -42.48 0.57 -9.77
N ALA A 43 -41.23 1.05 -9.75
CA ALA A 43 -40.79 2.15 -8.89
C ALA A 43 -41.02 3.55 -9.50
N LEU A 44 -40.81 3.71 -10.81
CA LEU A 44 -40.73 5.01 -11.50
C LEU A 44 -41.83 5.22 -12.55
N GLY A 45 -42.66 4.20 -12.79
CA GLY A 45 -43.64 4.19 -13.87
C GLY A 45 -43.04 3.76 -15.20
N THR A 46 -43.88 3.17 -16.06
CA THR A 46 -43.47 2.54 -17.33
C THR A 46 -42.83 3.52 -18.31
N GLY A 47 -43.30 4.77 -18.35
CA GLY A 47 -42.75 5.81 -19.23
C GLY A 47 -41.30 6.17 -18.89
N HIS A 48 -40.98 6.27 -17.60
CA HIS A 48 -39.63 6.62 -17.14
C HIS A 48 -38.67 5.42 -17.25
N ALA A 49 -39.14 4.21 -16.96
CA ALA A 49 -38.37 2.99 -17.20
C ALA A 49 -38.01 2.79 -18.68
N GLN A 50 -38.89 3.19 -19.60
CA GLN A 50 -38.61 3.17 -21.05
C GLN A 50 -37.61 4.26 -21.47
N GLU A 51 -37.62 5.42 -20.83
CA GLU A 51 -36.65 6.48 -21.05
C GLU A 51 -35.26 6.06 -20.57
N HIS A 52 -35.17 5.45 -19.38
CA HIS A 52 -33.93 4.87 -18.86
C HIS A 52 -33.40 3.74 -19.75
N ALA A 53 -34.27 2.86 -20.26
CA ALA A 53 -33.88 1.83 -21.22
C ALA A 53 -33.30 2.42 -22.52
N LYS A 54 -33.85 3.53 -23.02
CA LYS A 54 -33.31 4.25 -24.20
C LYS A 54 -31.96 4.90 -23.91
N ILE A 55 -31.77 5.46 -22.70
CA ILE A 55 -30.48 6.05 -22.28
C ILE A 55 -29.42 4.95 -22.18
N ARG A 56 -29.75 3.80 -21.60
CA ARG A 56 -28.85 2.64 -21.55
C ARG A 56 -28.53 2.10 -22.94
N ALA A 57 -29.53 1.93 -23.81
CA ALA A 57 -29.31 1.52 -25.20
C ALA A 57 -28.46 2.52 -25.98
N ALA A 58 -28.64 3.82 -25.75
CA ALA A 58 -27.83 4.88 -26.36
C ALA A 58 -26.38 4.87 -25.82
N ALA A 59 -26.19 4.64 -24.53
CA ALA A 59 -24.87 4.46 -23.92
C ALA A 59 -24.15 3.22 -24.49
N GLN A 60 -24.89 2.12 -24.70
CA GLN A 60 -24.37 0.90 -25.32
C GLN A 60 -24.02 1.10 -26.80
N ALA A 61 -24.79 1.93 -27.52
CA ALA A 61 -24.56 2.24 -28.93
C ALA A 61 -23.38 3.20 -29.17
N LEU A 62 -22.95 3.96 -28.15
CA LEU A 62 -21.81 4.87 -28.23
C LEU A 62 -20.45 4.18 -28.02
N GLY A 63 -20.44 2.96 -27.48
CA GLY A 63 -19.21 2.28 -27.05
C GLY A 63 -18.62 2.90 -25.77
N GLY A 64 -18.11 2.04 -24.88
CA GLY A 64 -17.41 2.44 -23.66
C GLY A 64 -18.28 2.66 -22.42
N TYR A 65 -17.64 2.67 -21.25
CA TYR A 65 -18.29 2.94 -19.97
C TYR A 65 -18.75 4.41 -19.86
N SER A 66 -20.03 4.68 -19.56
CA SER A 66 -20.62 6.02 -19.64
C SER A 66 -20.35 6.90 -18.41
N GLN A 67 -20.33 8.23 -18.58
CA GLN A 67 -20.17 9.17 -17.46
C GLN A 67 -21.33 9.04 -16.44
N LEU A 68 -22.54 8.75 -16.91
CA LEU A 68 -23.69 8.50 -16.05
C LEU A 68 -23.46 7.28 -15.15
N ALA A 69 -22.95 6.18 -15.71
CA ALA A 69 -22.63 4.98 -14.94
C ALA A 69 -21.61 5.26 -13.83
N ARG A 70 -20.59 6.10 -14.09
CA ARG A 70 -19.62 6.52 -13.06
C ARG A 70 -20.28 7.28 -11.91
N ILE A 71 -21.12 8.26 -12.25
CA ILE A 71 -21.82 9.09 -11.27
C ILE A 71 -22.78 8.26 -10.43
N GLU A 72 -23.56 7.37 -11.06
CA GLU A 72 -24.49 6.47 -10.39
C GLU A 72 -23.74 5.51 -9.46
N SER A 73 -22.66 4.89 -9.95
CA SER A 73 -21.84 3.96 -9.15
C SER A 73 -21.23 4.65 -7.94
N LEU A 74 -20.63 5.84 -8.10
CA LEU A 74 -20.11 6.61 -6.97
C LEU A 74 -21.20 7.01 -5.97
N SER A 75 -22.40 7.37 -6.46
CA SER A 75 -23.55 7.71 -5.61
C SER A 75 -23.98 6.51 -4.75
N ASP A 76 -24.08 5.33 -5.36
CA ASP A 76 -24.46 4.10 -4.65
C ASP A 76 -23.38 3.63 -3.68
N LEU A 77 -22.10 3.76 -4.03
CA LEU A 77 -20.99 3.50 -3.13
C LEU A 77 -20.98 4.45 -1.93
N THR A 78 -21.28 5.73 -2.15
CA THR A 78 -21.42 6.73 -1.09
C THR A 78 -22.57 6.38 -0.14
N ARG A 79 -23.76 6.12 -0.68
CA ARG A 79 -24.95 5.75 0.12
C ARG A 79 -24.74 4.46 0.90
N SER A 80 -24.16 3.45 0.26
CA SER A 80 -23.89 2.15 0.91
C SER A 80 -22.82 2.26 1.99
N GLN A 81 -21.80 3.11 1.81
CA GLN A 81 -20.82 3.42 2.85
C GLN A 81 -21.49 4.06 4.07
N GLU A 82 -22.29 5.11 3.87
CA GLU A 82 -22.99 5.80 4.96
C GLU A 82 -23.89 4.83 5.76
N LEU A 83 -24.68 4.01 5.05
CA LEU A 83 -25.54 3.01 5.66
C LEU A 83 -24.74 1.97 6.47
N ALA A 84 -23.66 1.43 5.90
CA ALA A 84 -22.83 0.46 6.60
C ALA A 84 -22.11 1.08 7.81
N ASN A 85 -21.58 2.29 7.67
CA ASN A 85 -20.80 2.98 8.69
C ASN A 85 -21.65 3.51 9.84
N SER A 86 -22.96 3.74 9.65
CA SER A 86 -23.89 4.14 10.71
C SER A 86 -23.93 3.18 11.92
N LYS A 87 -23.49 1.92 11.72
CA LYS A 87 -23.44 0.87 12.75
C LYS A 87 -22.17 0.90 13.60
N PHE A 88 -21.15 1.68 13.21
CA PHE A 88 -19.85 1.71 13.86
C PHE A 88 -19.64 3.04 14.59
N HIS A 89 -19.69 2.99 15.92
CA HIS A 89 -19.46 4.18 16.73
C HIS A 89 -17.97 4.62 16.66
N PRO A 90 -17.65 5.89 16.35
CA PRO A 90 -16.27 6.33 16.12
C PRO A 90 -15.31 6.08 17.30
N LYS A 91 -15.78 6.23 18.54
CA LYS A 91 -15.00 5.88 19.75
C LYS A 91 -14.56 4.42 19.81
N ALA A 92 -15.31 3.50 19.23
CA ALA A 92 -14.96 2.09 19.27
C ALA A 92 -14.15 1.68 18.04
N TYR A 93 -14.48 2.20 16.86
CA TYR A 93 -14.00 1.66 15.58
C TYR A 93 -13.27 2.66 14.68
N GLY A 94 -13.24 3.95 15.04
CA GLY A 94 -12.84 5.01 14.12
C GLY A 94 -13.92 5.32 13.08
N GLN A 95 -13.64 6.24 12.17
CA GLN A 95 -14.56 6.65 11.11
C GLN A 95 -13.83 7.11 9.85
N PHE A 96 -14.44 6.92 8.67
CA PHE A 96 -14.03 7.65 7.48
C PHE A 96 -14.65 9.04 7.52
N ALA A 97 -13.81 10.07 7.48
CA ALA A 97 -14.21 11.46 7.72
C ALA A 97 -14.26 12.31 6.43
N GLU A 98 -13.40 12.01 5.45
CA GLU A 98 -13.26 12.83 4.24
C GLU A 98 -13.10 11.94 3.00
N TYR A 99 -13.58 12.44 1.86
CA TYR A 99 -13.38 11.87 0.52
C TYR A 99 -13.20 13.01 -0.48
N PHE A 100 -12.14 12.98 -1.28
CA PHE A 100 -11.84 14.02 -2.27
C PHE A 100 -11.00 13.46 -3.42
N GLN A 101 -10.98 14.17 -4.55
CA GLN A 101 -10.22 13.77 -5.73
C GLN A 101 -8.73 14.14 -5.58
N SER A 102 -7.85 13.36 -6.19
CA SER A 102 -6.43 13.63 -6.37
C SER A 102 -6.07 13.70 -7.86
N PRO A 103 -5.04 14.47 -8.24
CA PRO A 103 -4.57 14.49 -9.62
C PRO A 103 -3.86 13.20 -10.03
N ASP A 104 -3.56 12.28 -9.11
CA ASP A 104 -2.73 11.11 -9.38
C ASP A 104 -3.43 9.83 -8.94
N PHE A 105 -3.25 8.74 -9.69
CA PHE A 105 -3.68 7.40 -9.28
C PHE A 105 -2.97 6.92 -8.01
N ALA A 106 -1.82 7.48 -7.66
CA ALA A 106 -1.12 7.17 -6.41
C ALA A 106 -0.80 5.68 -6.25
N ALA A 107 -0.43 5.02 -7.35
CA ALA A 107 0.06 3.63 -7.35
C ALA A 107 1.31 3.44 -6.47
N HIS A 108 2.01 4.54 -6.18
CA HIS A 108 3.02 4.65 -5.15
C HIS A 108 2.78 5.87 -4.27
N ILE A 109 3.09 5.75 -2.99
CA ILE A 109 3.05 6.86 -2.04
C ILE A 109 4.24 6.88 -1.07
N ALA A 110 4.58 8.07 -0.58
CA ALA A 110 5.54 8.25 0.51
C ALA A 110 5.16 9.41 1.44
N MET A 111 5.08 9.13 2.73
CA MET A 111 4.92 10.13 3.80
C MET A 111 6.26 10.84 4.03
N LEU A 112 6.42 12.05 3.48
CA LEU A 112 7.68 12.76 3.53
C LEU A 112 7.94 13.40 4.92
N PRO A 113 9.21 13.57 5.32
CA PRO A 113 9.56 14.20 6.59
C PRO A 113 9.22 15.71 6.67
N THR A 114 8.67 16.27 5.59
CA THR A 114 8.10 17.62 5.52
C THR A 114 6.63 17.67 5.95
N GLY A 115 5.98 16.54 6.16
CA GLY A 115 4.53 16.48 6.42
C GLY A 115 3.66 16.39 5.17
N LYS A 116 4.26 16.43 3.97
CA LYS A 116 3.58 16.21 2.69
C LYS A 116 3.58 14.75 2.29
N VAL A 117 2.67 14.35 1.41
CA VAL A 117 2.66 13.01 0.81
C VAL A 117 3.07 13.13 -0.66
N LEU A 118 4.10 12.39 -1.07
CA LEU A 118 4.41 12.20 -2.49
C LEU A 118 3.49 11.11 -3.03
N LEU A 119 2.80 11.39 -4.12
CA LEU A 119 2.00 10.45 -4.91
C LEU A 119 2.66 10.33 -6.29
N PHE A 120 2.83 9.12 -6.79
CA PHE A 120 3.38 8.95 -8.13
C PHE A 120 2.89 7.67 -8.81
N SER A 121 2.79 7.73 -10.13
CA SER A 121 2.26 6.68 -10.99
C SER A 121 2.72 6.91 -12.44
N PHE A 122 1.77 6.94 -13.38
CA PHE A 122 1.92 6.98 -14.83
C PHE A 122 0.79 7.82 -15.45
N GLU A 123 0.97 8.32 -16.67
CA GLU A 123 -0.08 9.07 -17.38
C GLU A 123 -1.29 8.19 -17.69
N ARG A 124 -2.51 8.75 -17.60
CA ARG A 124 -3.74 8.01 -17.90
C ARG A 124 -3.79 7.68 -19.39
N VAL A 125 -3.92 6.39 -19.70
CA VAL A 125 -4.00 5.89 -21.09
C VAL A 125 -5.39 5.38 -21.46
N GLU A 126 -6.26 5.20 -20.48
CA GLU A 126 -7.59 4.62 -20.63
C GLU A 126 -8.63 5.39 -19.81
N THR A 127 -9.88 5.38 -20.27
CA THR A 127 -11.05 5.87 -19.54
C THR A 127 -12.08 4.79 -19.25
N ASP A 128 -12.06 3.68 -19.98
CA ASP A 128 -12.89 2.50 -19.78
C ASP A 128 -12.31 1.61 -18.66
N PRO A 129 -13.03 1.40 -17.54
CA PRO A 129 -12.58 0.53 -16.46
C PRO A 129 -12.56 -0.97 -16.83
N THR A 130 -13.01 -1.36 -18.03
CA THR A 130 -12.99 -2.75 -18.52
C THR A 130 -11.72 -3.12 -19.28
N GLU A 131 -10.79 -2.18 -19.43
CA GLU A 131 -9.52 -2.36 -20.13
C GLU A 131 -8.34 -2.22 -19.14
N GLU A 132 -7.13 -2.62 -19.53
CA GLU A 132 -5.93 -2.45 -18.70
C GLU A 132 -5.56 -0.96 -18.56
N PRO A 133 -5.67 -0.38 -17.34
CA PRO A 133 -5.51 1.06 -17.20
C PRO A 133 -4.03 1.49 -17.11
N ALA A 134 -3.09 0.58 -16.87
CA ALA A 134 -1.67 0.89 -16.74
C ALA A 134 -0.88 0.60 -18.05
N PRO A 135 0.11 1.44 -18.41
CA PRO A 135 0.90 1.31 -19.64
C PRO A 135 1.97 0.20 -19.57
N THR A 136 1.61 -0.99 -19.09
CA THR A 136 2.54 -2.11 -18.79
C THR A 136 3.35 -2.59 -20.00
N ASN A 137 2.79 -2.50 -21.20
CA ASN A 137 3.40 -2.91 -22.45
C ASN A 137 3.19 -1.85 -23.55
N THR A 138 3.23 -0.57 -23.17
CA THR A 138 3.06 0.56 -24.08
C THR A 138 4.35 1.39 -24.13
N LEU A 139 4.94 1.52 -25.32
CA LEU A 139 6.06 2.44 -25.55
C LEU A 139 5.54 3.83 -25.90
N GLY A 140 6.28 4.87 -25.49
CA GLY A 140 6.01 6.24 -25.93
C GLY A 140 5.57 7.17 -24.80
N PRO A 141 4.92 8.31 -25.14
CA PRO A 141 4.49 9.30 -24.15
C PRO A 141 3.46 8.78 -23.15
N GLU A 142 2.73 7.74 -23.49
CA GLU A 142 1.73 7.08 -22.66
C GLU A 142 2.33 6.40 -21.42
N ASN A 143 3.60 5.98 -21.49
CA ASN A 143 4.32 5.39 -20.36
C ASN A 143 5.13 6.41 -19.55
N ALA A 144 4.87 7.71 -19.72
CA ALA A 144 5.53 8.75 -18.95
C ALA A 144 5.15 8.66 -17.47
N GLY A 145 6.15 8.75 -16.58
CA GLY A 145 5.91 8.83 -15.15
C GLY A 145 5.35 10.19 -14.74
N ARG A 146 4.43 10.18 -13.77
CA ARG A 146 3.85 11.40 -13.16
C ARG A 146 4.00 11.35 -11.64
N ALA A 147 4.14 12.52 -11.04
CA ALA A 147 4.27 12.65 -9.59
C ALA A 147 3.74 13.99 -9.08
N PHE A 148 3.13 13.96 -7.90
CA PHE A 148 2.51 15.10 -7.23
C PHE A 148 2.84 15.07 -5.73
N LEU A 149 2.92 16.25 -5.13
CA LEU A 149 2.91 16.43 -3.69
C LEU A 149 1.50 16.82 -3.26
N TRP A 150 0.95 16.13 -2.27
CA TRP A 150 -0.19 16.62 -1.48
C TRP A 150 0.31 17.24 -0.17
N ASP A 151 -0.14 18.45 0.12
CA ASP A 151 0.09 19.16 1.38
C ASP A 151 -1.19 19.15 2.23
N PRO A 152 -1.31 18.26 3.24
CA PRO A 152 -2.49 18.20 4.10
C PRO A 152 -2.77 19.52 4.83
N GLY A 153 -1.74 20.35 5.05
CA GLY A 153 -1.89 21.67 5.69
C GLY A 153 -2.61 22.69 4.81
N LYS A 154 -2.70 22.45 3.50
CA LYS A 154 -3.47 23.26 2.55
C LYS A 154 -4.88 22.71 2.28
N GLY A 155 -5.26 21.61 2.93
CA GLY A 155 -6.57 20.98 2.81
C GLY A 155 -6.66 19.97 1.66
N THR A 156 -7.86 19.85 1.09
CA THR A 156 -8.24 18.75 0.18
C THR A 156 -8.55 19.22 -1.25
N GLY A 157 -8.54 20.52 -1.50
CA GLY A 157 -8.79 21.08 -2.83
C GLY A 157 -7.57 21.01 -3.76
N PRO A 158 -7.73 21.30 -5.06
CA PRO A 158 -6.65 21.22 -6.05
C PRO A 158 -5.38 22.03 -5.68
N ALA A 159 -5.53 23.17 -4.99
CA ALA A 159 -4.41 24.00 -4.54
C ALA A 159 -3.52 23.34 -3.46
N ALA A 160 -3.98 22.24 -2.85
CA ALA A 160 -3.18 21.41 -1.96
C ALA A 160 -2.21 20.49 -2.71
N PHE A 161 -2.34 20.37 -4.03
CA PHE A 161 -1.49 19.54 -4.86
C PHE A 161 -0.49 20.35 -5.68
N LYS A 162 0.73 19.81 -5.83
CA LYS A 162 1.79 20.39 -6.66
C LYS A 162 2.41 19.29 -7.54
N LYS A 163 2.37 19.46 -8.87
CA LYS A 163 3.09 18.57 -9.79
C LYS A 163 4.59 18.68 -9.56
N VAL A 164 5.27 17.54 -9.41
CA VAL A 164 6.73 17.44 -9.24
C VAL A 164 7.26 16.47 -10.29
N THR A 165 7.35 16.94 -11.53
CA THR A 165 7.72 16.11 -12.68
C THR A 165 9.10 15.46 -12.48
N PRO A 166 9.22 14.15 -12.72
CA PRO A 166 10.50 13.44 -12.68
C PRO A 166 11.48 13.92 -13.76
N PRO A 167 12.76 13.50 -13.71
CA PRO A 167 13.72 13.79 -14.77
C PRO A 167 13.25 13.21 -16.11
N GLU A 168 13.52 13.94 -17.19
CA GLU A 168 13.27 13.44 -18.53
C GLU A 168 14.46 12.65 -19.08
N LEU A 169 14.18 11.53 -19.73
CA LEU A 169 15.16 10.62 -20.30
C LEU A 169 14.73 10.11 -21.67
N VAL A 170 15.70 9.69 -22.47
CA VAL A 170 15.44 9.01 -23.73
C VAL A 170 15.08 7.57 -23.40
N VAL A 171 13.83 7.20 -23.61
CA VAL A 171 13.36 5.81 -23.49
C VAL A 171 13.71 5.03 -24.77
N PRO A 172 13.88 3.70 -24.71
CA PRO A 172 14.27 2.88 -25.86
C PRO A 172 13.08 2.63 -26.81
N ASP A 173 12.43 3.68 -27.30
CA ASP A 173 11.28 3.63 -28.22
C ASP A 173 11.63 3.96 -29.68
N GLY A 174 12.92 4.19 -29.96
CA GLY A 174 13.43 4.52 -31.30
C GLY A 174 13.21 5.98 -31.73
N THR A 175 12.58 6.83 -30.92
CA THR A 175 12.26 8.22 -31.30
C THR A 175 13.32 9.25 -30.89
N ASN A 176 14.20 8.90 -29.94
CA ASN A 176 15.16 9.81 -29.30
C ASN A 176 14.51 11.03 -28.61
N VAL A 177 13.20 10.99 -28.35
CA VAL A 177 12.49 12.05 -27.61
C VAL A 177 12.66 11.83 -26.12
N LYS A 178 13.04 12.90 -25.40
CA LYS A 178 13.09 12.87 -23.94
C LYS A 178 11.68 12.94 -23.36
N ARG A 179 11.39 12.08 -22.39
CA ARG A 179 10.11 12.02 -21.69
C ARG A 179 10.30 11.79 -20.20
N PRO A 180 9.34 12.17 -19.34
CA PRO A 180 9.37 11.86 -17.92
C PRO A 180 9.70 10.39 -17.67
N ALA A 181 10.64 10.13 -16.75
CA ALA A 181 11.11 8.79 -16.43
C ALA A 181 9.97 7.80 -16.12
N PRO A 182 9.93 6.61 -16.73
CA PRO A 182 8.86 5.65 -16.52
C PRO A 182 9.14 4.77 -15.28
N PHE A 183 9.12 5.38 -14.08
CA PHE A 183 9.43 4.70 -12.81
C PHE A 183 8.21 4.05 -12.15
N PHE A 184 7.05 4.01 -12.80
CA PHE A 184 5.92 3.25 -12.28
C PHE A 184 6.35 1.80 -12.07
N CYS A 185 5.90 1.19 -10.95
CA CYS A 185 6.32 -0.10 -10.45
C CYS A 185 7.79 -0.22 -10.02
N ALA A 186 8.39 0.91 -9.62
CA ALA A 186 9.69 0.95 -8.94
C ALA A 186 9.56 0.57 -7.46
N GLY A 187 10.68 0.12 -6.88
CA GLY A 187 10.82 -0.04 -5.43
C GLY A 187 11.41 1.23 -4.80
N HIS A 188 11.04 1.53 -3.54
CA HIS A 188 11.47 2.77 -2.91
C HIS A 188 11.60 2.68 -1.38
N ALA A 189 12.56 3.41 -0.83
CA ALA A 189 12.83 3.53 0.60
C ALA A 189 13.57 4.83 0.95
N PHE A 190 13.53 5.23 2.22
CA PHE A 190 14.15 6.48 2.68
C PHE A 190 15.64 6.33 2.98
N LEU A 191 16.43 7.30 2.50
CA LEU A 191 17.79 7.56 2.93
C LEU A 191 17.80 8.29 4.29
N PRO A 192 18.94 8.29 5.02
CA PRO A 192 19.00 8.92 6.35
C PRO A 192 18.73 10.43 6.37
N ASN A 193 19.07 11.14 5.30
CA ASN A 193 18.76 12.57 5.12
C ASN A 193 17.28 12.88 4.82
N GLY A 194 16.42 11.85 4.78
CA GLY A 194 14.97 11.99 4.55
C GLY A 194 14.55 12.01 3.09
N MET A 195 15.50 11.91 2.14
CA MET A 195 15.20 11.79 0.72
C MET A 195 14.71 10.37 0.39
N LEU A 196 13.87 10.24 -0.63
CA LEU A 196 13.32 8.96 -1.07
C LEU A 196 14.14 8.44 -2.26
N GLY A 197 14.78 7.29 -2.12
CA GLY A 197 15.38 6.57 -3.25
C GLY A 197 14.30 5.75 -3.97
N VAL A 198 14.29 5.80 -5.30
CA VAL A 198 13.33 5.11 -6.19
C VAL A 198 14.12 4.38 -7.27
N PHE A 199 13.89 3.07 -7.40
CA PHE A 199 14.72 2.17 -8.19
C PHE A 199 13.88 1.27 -9.07
N GLY A 200 14.23 1.23 -10.36
CA GLY A 200 13.50 0.46 -11.35
C GLY A 200 12.40 1.26 -12.04
N GLY A 201 11.44 0.54 -12.59
CA GLY A 201 10.36 1.10 -13.40
C GLY A 201 9.98 0.15 -14.55
N ASN A 202 8.95 0.51 -15.30
CA ASN A 202 8.48 -0.24 -16.46
C ASN A 202 8.88 0.49 -17.76
N LEU A 203 9.61 -0.15 -18.67
CA LEU A 203 10.04 0.48 -19.92
C LEU A 203 9.00 0.42 -21.05
N GLY A 204 7.89 -0.31 -20.88
CA GLY A 204 6.77 -0.34 -21.82
C GLY A 204 6.88 -1.35 -22.96
N TYR A 205 7.76 -2.35 -22.84
CA TYR A 205 7.92 -3.43 -23.84
C TYR A 205 8.18 -4.79 -23.18
N GLY A 206 8.12 -5.87 -23.95
CA GLY A 206 8.47 -7.22 -23.46
C GLY A 206 7.55 -7.74 -22.36
N GLY A 207 6.29 -7.28 -22.33
CA GLY A 207 5.34 -7.57 -21.26
C GLY A 207 5.65 -6.88 -19.93
N GLY A 208 6.62 -5.95 -19.90
CA GLY A 208 7.03 -5.19 -18.72
C GLY A 208 8.52 -5.29 -18.41
N ALA A 209 9.37 -4.86 -19.35
CA ALA A 209 10.80 -4.79 -19.16
C ALA A 209 11.20 -3.80 -18.06
N GLY A 210 12.05 -4.25 -17.15
CA GLY A 210 12.52 -3.46 -16.02
C GLY A 210 13.50 -2.37 -16.41
N ALA A 211 13.32 -1.19 -15.84
CA ALA A 211 14.24 -0.06 -16.03
C ALA A 211 15.46 -0.18 -15.09
N LYS A 212 16.63 0.34 -15.50
CA LYS A 212 17.84 0.43 -14.64
C LYS A 212 17.86 1.70 -13.79
N LEU A 213 16.76 2.43 -13.74
CA LEU A 213 16.69 3.78 -13.18
C LEU A 213 17.05 3.78 -11.69
N SER A 214 17.86 4.77 -11.32
CA SER A 214 18.10 5.17 -9.94
C SER A 214 17.77 6.65 -9.78
N LEU A 215 16.69 6.95 -9.07
CA LEU A 215 16.19 8.28 -8.83
C LEU A 215 16.19 8.57 -7.33
N VAL A 216 16.37 9.84 -6.97
CA VAL A 216 16.16 10.33 -5.61
C VAL A 216 15.22 11.52 -5.65
N PHE A 217 14.14 11.47 -4.88
CA PHE A 217 13.30 12.63 -4.62
C PHE A 217 13.78 13.35 -3.36
N ASP A 218 14.11 14.62 -3.50
CA ASP A 218 14.45 15.51 -2.40
C ASP A 218 13.19 16.26 -1.91
N PRO A 219 12.64 15.92 -0.73
CA PRO A 219 11.45 16.59 -0.21
C PRO A 219 11.72 18.00 0.30
N TRP A 220 12.98 18.38 0.51
CA TRP A 220 13.37 19.68 1.07
C TRP A 220 13.36 20.76 -0.01
N THR A 221 13.82 20.41 -1.21
CA THR A 221 13.77 21.29 -2.39
C THR A 221 12.61 20.98 -3.33
N GLU A 222 11.90 19.86 -3.09
CA GLU A 222 10.81 19.36 -3.94
C GLU A 222 11.26 19.09 -5.38
N THR A 223 12.46 18.52 -5.53
CA THR A 223 13.08 18.20 -6.83
C THR A 223 13.55 16.75 -6.92
N TRP A 224 13.74 16.28 -8.14
CA TRP A 224 14.31 14.96 -8.41
C TRP A 224 15.80 15.05 -8.79
N ALA A 225 16.54 14.00 -8.46
CA ALA A 225 17.91 13.78 -8.89
C ALA A 225 18.03 12.43 -9.60
N LEU A 226 18.70 12.43 -10.75
CA LEU A 226 19.09 11.23 -11.48
C LEU A 226 20.46 10.76 -10.98
N ASN A 227 20.59 9.46 -10.72
CA ASN A 227 21.81 8.80 -10.33
C ASN A 227 22.30 7.87 -11.45
N LYS A 228 23.43 7.19 -11.22
CA LYS A 228 23.90 6.20 -12.21
C LYS A 228 22.96 5.01 -12.19
N ASP A 229 22.77 4.42 -13.36
CA ASP A 229 21.94 3.24 -13.53
C ASP A 229 22.41 2.08 -12.64
N MET A 230 21.42 1.28 -12.21
CA MET A 230 21.63 -0.03 -11.60
C MET A 230 22.32 -0.98 -12.58
N ALA A 231 22.94 -2.03 -12.04
CA ALA A 231 23.60 -3.05 -12.86
C ALA A 231 22.61 -3.86 -13.72
N VAL A 232 21.37 -4.02 -13.26
CA VAL A 232 20.31 -4.82 -13.90
C VAL A 232 18.99 -4.05 -13.92
N GLY A 233 18.18 -4.27 -14.96
CA GLY A 233 16.83 -3.71 -15.02
C GLY A 233 15.96 -4.29 -13.91
N ARG A 234 15.00 -3.51 -13.40
CA ARG A 234 14.04 -3.99 -12.39
C ARG A 234 12.64 -3.39 -12.59
N TRP A 235 11.67 -4.26 -12.82
CA TRP A 235 10.23 -4.00 -12.65
C TRP A 235 9.74 -4.78 -11.44
N TYR A 236 9.00 -4.17 -10.51
CA TYR A 236 8.60 -4.77 -9.22
C TYR A 236 9.72 -5.17 -8.21
N PRO A 237 10.81 -4.40 -8.06
CA PRO A 237 11.79 -4.67 -7.00
C PRO A 237 11.29 -4.20 -5.63
N THR A 238 11.78 -4.84 -4.56
CA THR A 238 11.63 -4.30 -3.21
C THR A 238 12.91 -3.60 -2.76
N VAL A 239 12.74 -2.48 -2.04
CA VAL A 239 13.84 -1.71 -1.46
C VAL A 239 13.64 -1.55 0.03
N ALA A 240 14.69 -1.77 0.83
CA ALA A 240 14.66 -1.60 2.28
C ALA A 240 15.91 -0.88 2.80
N THR A 241 15.73 -0.03 3.81
CA THR A 241 16.82 0.66 4.50
C THR A 241 17.52 -0.28 5.48
N ALA A 242 18.81 -0.54 5.26
CA ALA A 242 19.68 -1.31 6.14
C ALA A 242 20.16 -0.49 7.35
N PRO A 243 20.68 -1.14 8.42
CA PRO A 243 21.17 -0.44 9.61
C PRO A 243 22.29 0.57 9.36
N ASP A 244 23.08 0.42 8.29
CA ASP A 244 24.13 1.38 7.93
C ASP A 244 23.59 2.61 7.17
N GLY A 245 22.28 2.68 6.94
CA GLY A 245 21.61 3.74 6.20
C GLY A 245 21.62 3.59 4.68
N ARG A 246 22.20 2.51 4.14
CA ARG A 246 22.08 2.19 2.71
C ARG A 246 20.76 1.50 2.42
N LEU A 247 20.35 1.57 1.16
CA LEU A 247 19.17 0.92 0.61
C LEU A 247 19.61 -0.37 -0.06
N LEU A 248 19.03 -1.51 0.34
CA LEU A 248 19.18 -2.77 -0.39
C LEU A 248 18.06 -2.91 -1.41
N ILE A 249 18.40 -3.33 -2.61
CA ILE A 249 17.49 -3.47 -3.75
C ILE A 249 17.50 -4.93 -4.19
N MET A 250 16.35 -5.58 -4.18
CA MET A 250 16.22 -7.02 -4.47
C MET A 250 15.03 -7.31 -5.38
N SER A 251 15.13 -8.43 -6.11
CA SER A 251 14.10 -8.93 -7.03
C SER A 251 13.80 -8.00 -8.21
N GLY A 252 12.72 -8.32 -8.91
CA GLY A 252 12.18 -7.62 -10.05
C GLY A 252 12.55 -8.27 -11.40
N HIS A 253 11.73 -8.02 -12.39
CA HIS A 253 11.97 -8.45 -13.77
C HIS A 253 13.02 -7.56 -14.44
N THR A 254 13.91 -8.17 -15.21
CA THR A 254 15.02 -7.48 -15.87
C THR A 254 14.58 -6.72 -17.10
N ASP A 255 15.53 -6.01 -17.71
CA ASP A 255 15.39 -5.36 -19.02
C ASP A 255 15.06 -6.34 -20.16
N ALA A 256 15.12 -7.65 -19.92
CA ALA A 256 14.67 -8.67 -20.87
C ALA A 256 13.14 -8.91 -20.90
N GLY A 257 12.38 -8.34 -19.96
CA GLY A 257 10.91 -8.43 -19.96
C GLY A 257 10.31 -9.34 -18.87
N TRP A 258 9.00 -9.55 -18.97
CA TRP A 258 8.25 -10.39 -18.03
C TRP A 258 8.83 -11.81 -17.92
N GLY A 259 8.79 -12.38 -16.71
CA GLY A 259 9.34 -13.71 -16.44
C GLY A 259 10.87 -13.78 -16.38
N THR A 260 11.59 -12.66 -16.48
CA THR A 260 13.06 -12.66 -16.37
C THR A 260 13.53 -12.05 -15.05
N SER A 261 13.41 -12.77 -13.93
CA SER A 261 13.75 -12.20 -12.62
C SER A 261 15.25 -12.20 -12.32
N THR A 262 15.72 -11.16 -11.62
CA THR A 262 17.11 -11.09 -11.15
C THR A 262 17.25 -11.56 -9.71
N SER A 263 18.30 -12.34 -9.44
CA SER A 263 18.73 -12.66 -8.08
C SER A 263 19.81 -11.72 -7.55
N VAL A 264 20.24 -10.73 -8.35
CA VAL A 264 21.28 -9.78 -7.95
C VAL A 264 20.77 -8.90 -6.82
N VAL A 265 21.55 -8.79 -5.74
CA VAL A 265 21.32 -7.83 -4.66
C VAL A 265 22.22 -6.62 -4.87
N GLU A 266 21.62 -5.44 -4.97
CA GLU A 266 22.35 -4.17 -5.07
C GLU A 266 22.17 -3.33 -3.81
N ARG A 267 23.12 -2.42 -3.58
CA ARG A 267 23.00 -1.39 -2.55
C ARG A 267 23.22 0.02 -3.10
N PHE A 268 22.49 0.97 -2.53
CA PHE A 268 22.60 2.39 -2.82
C PHE A 268 22.69 3.24 -1.54
N PRO A 269 23.56 4.26 -1.46
CA PRO A 269 24.73 4.47 -2.31
C PRO A 269 25.66 3.27 -2.32
N ALA A 270 26.47 3.12 -3.36
CA ALA A 270 27.51 2.11 -3.41
C ALA A 270 28.41 2.19 -2.16
N LYS A 271 29.01 1.07 -1.73
CA LYS A 271 29.89 1.06 -0.54
C LYS A 271 31.03 2.06 -0.59
N SER A 272 31.55 2.34 -1.79
CA SER A 272 32.61 3.32 -2.02
C SER A 272 32.16 4.78 -1.88
N HIS A 273 30.85 5.03 -1.73
CA HIS A 273 30.28 6.36 -1.59
C HIS A 273 29.70 6.55 -0.17
N PRO A 274 29.80 7.78 0.38
CA PRO A 274 29.25 8.08 1.69
C PRO A 274 27.71 8.02 1.68
N VAL A 275 27.14 7.60 2.80
CA VAL A 275 25.69 7.67 3.03
C VAL A 275 25.32 9.13 3.33
N PRO A 276 24.29 9.70 2.70
CA PRO A 276 23.90 11.09 2.92
C PRO A 276 23.07 11.21 4.21
N PHE A 277 23.63 11.88 5.22
CA PHE A 277 22.94 12.16 6.49
C PHE A 277 22.40 13.60 6.57
N GLU A 278 23.02 14.53 5.85
CA GLU A 278 22.60 15.93 5.87
C GLU A 278 21.56 16.20 4.80
N LYS A 279 20.51 16.97 5.15
CA LYS A 279 19.41 17.33 4.24
C LYS A 279 19.85 18.08 2.99
N THR A 280 21.00 18.75 3.05
CA THR A 280 21.61 19.51 1.95
C THR A 280 22.42 18.63 0.99
N VAL A 281 22.74 17.39 1.36
CA VAL A 281 23.51 16.47 0.53
C VAL A 281 22.55 15.67 -0.34
N ILE A 282 22.37 16.12 -1.58
CA ILE A 282 21.54 15.46 -2.59
C ILE A 282 22.42 14.49 -3.40
N PRO A 283 22.13 13.16 -3.39
CA PRO A 283 22.82 12.21 -4.24
C PRO A 283 22.58 12.52 -5.72
N ARG A 284 23.66 12.79 -6.46
CA ARG A 284 23.65 13.02 -7.91
C ARG A 284 24.77 12.22 -8.54
N ASN A 285 24.46 11.48 -9.61
CA ASN A 285 25.44 10.60 -10.28
C ASN A 285 26.13 9.59 -9.35
N VAL A 286 25.45 9.20 -8.26
CA VAL A 286 25.95 8.20 -7.31
C VAL A 286 25.66 6.80 -7.84
N PRO A 287 26.62 5.85 -7.83
CA PRO A 287 26.38 4.48 -8.28
C PRO A 287 25.72 3.60 -7.23
N THR A 288 25.14 2.48 -7.69
CA THR A 288 24.94 1.26 -6.91
C THR A 288 26.18 0.36 -6.98
N ASP A 289 26.29 -0.61 -6.08
CA ASP A 289 27.16 -1.77 -6.25
C ASP A 289 26.45 -3.06 -5.83
N THR A 290 26.95 -4.19 -6.32
CA THR A 290 26.39 -5.53 -6.09
C THR A 290 27.00 -6.17 -4.84
N LEU A 291 26.18 -6.82 -4.03
CA LEU A 291 26.64 -7.65 -2.91
C LEU A 291 27.14 -9.01 -3.43
N ARG A 292 28.02 -9.65 -2.66
CA ARG A 292 28.55 -11.01 -2.97
C ARG A 292 27.52 -12.14 -2.87
N VAL A 293 26.31 -11.84 -2.40
CA VAL A 293 25.23 -12.81 -2.21
C VAL A 293 24.07 -12.53 -3.14
N ASP A 294 23.35 -13.59 -3.50
CA ASP A 294 22.16 -13.54 -4.33
C ASP A 294 20.87 -13.59 -3.48
N ALA A 295 19.74 -13.23 -4.08
CA ALA A 295 18.40 -13.30 -3.51
C ALA A 295 17.44 -13.94 -4.51
N PRO A 296 17.39 -15.29 -4.61
CA PRO A 296 16.69 -16.04 -5.64
C PRO A 296 15.18 -16.13 -5.37
N PHE A 297 14.52 -14.98 -5.32
CA PHE A 297 13.06 -14.90 -5.15
C PHE A 297 12.30 -15.47 -6.34
N GLY A 298 12.90 -15.58 -7.53
CA GLY A 298 12.31 -16.22 -8.72
C GLY A 298 11.26 -15.38 -9.44
N GLU A 299 10.71 -15.95 -10.52
CA GLU A 299 9.81 -15.28 -11.48
C GLU A 299 8.47 -14.87 -10.86
N ASP A 300 7.89 -15.71 -10.00
CA ASP A 300 6.59 -15.44 -9.35
C ASP A 300 6.72 -14.65 -8.03
N SER A 301 7.74 -13.82 -7.86
CA SER A 301 7.96 -13.12 -6.58
C SER A 301 8.27 -11.64 -6.77
N ASP A 302 7.28 -10.95 -7.33
CA ASP A 302 7.16 -9.50 -7.29
C ASP A 302 7.10 -8.99 -5.85
N TYR A 303 7.81 -7.90 -5.64
CA TYR A 303 7.92 -7.21 -4.36
C TYR A 303 8.01 -8.16 -3.15
N PRO A 304 9.07 -8.98 -3.00
CA PRO A 304 9.24 -9.79 -1.79
C PRO A 304 9.24 -8.89 -0.56
N HIS A 305 8.72 -9.35 0.56
CA HIS A 305 8.68 -8.53 1.76
C HIS A 305 10.07 -8.43 2.40
N LEU A 306 10.61 -7.21 2.49
CA LEU A 306 11.90 -6.95 3.12
C LEU A 306 11.72 -6.20 4.45
N PHE A 307 12.32 -6.71 5.53
CA PHE A 307 12.28 -6.08 6.85
C PHE A 307 13.64 -6.12 7.54
N THR A 308 14.17 -4.96 7.92
CA THR A 308 15.30 -4.90 8.84
C THR A 308 14.81 -5.22 10.26
N LEU A 309 15.38 -6.19 10.96
CA LEU A 309 15.03 -6.49 12.36
C LEU A 309 16.14 -6.07 13.32
N ARG A 310 15.85 -6.07 14.62
CA ARG A 310 16.76 -5.58 15.67
C ARG A 310 18.09 -6.34 15.80
N ASP A 311 18.21 -7.49 15.15
CA ASP A 311 19.46 -8.25 15.05
C ASP A 311 20.42 -7.66 13.99
N GLY A 312 20.00 -6.63 13.26
CA GLY A 312 20.78 -5.97 12.21
C GLY A 312 20.70 -6.65 10.84
N LYS A 313 19.91 -7.72 10.70
CA LYS A 313 19.72 -8.42 9.44
C LYS A 313 18.50 -7.88 8.69
N VAL A 314 18.49 -8.13 7.37
CA VAL A 314 17.34 -7.87 6.50
C VAL A 314 16.67 -9.20 6.19
N TYR A 315 15.43 -9.36 6.62
CA TYR A 315 14.63 -10.56 6.38
C TYR A 315 13.89 -10.38 5.06
N GLY A 316 14.15 -11.29 4.12
CA GLY A 316 13.48 -11.36 2.83
C GLY A 316 12.49 -12.50 2.80
N LEU A 317 11.21 -12.17 2.88
CA LEU A 317 10.10 -13.12 2.91
C LEU A 317 9.38 -13.09 1.56
N GLY A 318 9.68 -14.09 0.73
CA GLY A 318 9.09 -14.23 -0.60
C GLY A 318 7.60 -14.57 -0.55
N ARG A 319 6.94 -14.38 -1.70
CA ARG A 319 5.52 -14.72 -1.89
C ARG A 319 5.27 -16.21 -1.74
N HIS A 320 6.17 -17.03 -2.27
CA HIS A 320 6.16 -18.48 -2.10
C HIS A 320 6.66 -18.89 -0.71
N ALA A 321 5.97 -19.85 -0.08
CA ALA A 321 6.26 -20.29 1.28
C ALA A 321 7.72 -20.74 1.51
N THR A 322 8.40 -21.28 0.49
CA THR A 322 9.77 -21.80 0.57
C THR A 322 10.88 -20.77 0.31
N ARG A 323 10.55 -19.56 -0.14
CA ARG A 323 11.52 -18.53 -0.53
C ARG A 323 11.73 -17.53 0.60
N GLN A 324 12.38 -17.97 1.68
CA GLN A 324 12.49 -17.23 2.95
C GLN A 324 13.95 -17.15 3.39
N TRP A 325 14.47 -15.94 3.63
CA TRP A 325 15.89 -15.74 3.95
C TRP A 325 16.14 -14.61 4.94
N ALA A 326 17.25 -14.71 5.67
CA ALA A 326 17.84 -13.61 6.41
C ALA A 326 19.17 -13.21 5.77
N PHE A 327 19.34 -11.93 5.46
CA PHE A 327 20.52 -11.37 4.83
C PHE A 327 21.32 -10.56 5.84
N ASP A 328 22.63 -10.82 5.91
CA ASP A 328 23.58 -9.99 6.62
C ASP A 328 24.24 -9.02 5.61
N PRO A 329 23.87 -7.72 5.61
CA PRO A 329 24.41 -6.77 4.65
C PRO A 329 25.87 -6.38 4.90
N VAL A 330 26.40 -6.67 6.10
CA VAL A 330 27.79 -6.39 6.47
C VAL A 330 28.70 -7.50 6.00
N ALA A 331 28.34 -8.75 6.34
CA ALA A 331 29.05 -9.94 5.90
C ALA A 331 28.80 -10.26 4.42
N GLU A 332 27.74 -9.71 3.83
CA GLU A 332 27.23 -10.04 2.49
C GLU A 332 26.95 -11.54 2.37
N THR A 333 26.20 -12.08 3.34
CA THR A 333 25.79 -13.49 3.39
C THR A 333 24.28 -13.63 3.55
N ARG A 334 23.77 -14.83 3.27
CA ARG A 334 22.35 -15.20 3.42
C ARG A 334 22.23 -16.49 4.21
N THR A 335 21.20 -16.58 5.04
CA THR A 335 20.80 -17.79 5.74
C THR A 335 19.39 -18.18 5.32
N ASP A 336 19.18 -19.45 5.00
CA ASP A 336 17.85 -20.00 4.71
C ASP A 336 17.00 -20.03 5.98
N LEU A 337 15.74 -19.62 5.85
CA LEU A 337 14.74 -19.69 6.91
C LEU A 337 13.77 -20.86 6.61
N PRO A 338 13.10 -21.41 7.63
CA PRO A 338 12.09 -22.44 7.40
C PRO A 338 10.98 -21.92 6.49
N ALA A 339 10.38 -22.83 5.72
CA ALA A 339 9.23 -22.53 4.90
C ALA A 339 8.05 -22.03 5.76
N ARG A 340 7.28 -21.09 5.23
CA ARG A 340 6.04 -20.65 5.86
C ARG A 340 5.07 -21.85 5.96
N PRO A 341 4.36 -22.06 7.09
CA PRO A 341 3.62 -23.30 7.34
C PRO A 341 2.41 -23.56 6.44
N ASP A 342 1.94 -22.55 5.71
CA ASP A 342 0.80 -22.66 4.81
C ASP A 342 1.14 -23.38 3.49
N GLY A 343 2.41 -23.40 3.09
CA GLY A 343 2.86 -24.10 1.89
C GLY A 343 2.36 -23.51 0.56
N VAL A 344 1.73 -22.34 0.58
CA VAL A 344 1.13 -21.71 -0.62
C VAL A 344 1.90 -20.46 -1.07
N HIS A 345 1.61 -20.04 -2.30
CA HIS A 345 1.97 -18.72 -2.80
C HIS A 345 0.99 -17.67 -2.25
N ARG A 346 1.51 -16.57 -1.69
CA ARG A 346 0.72 -15.40 -1.25
C ARG A 346 1.07 -14.18 -2.07
N GLY A 347 0.33 -13.93 -3.15
CA GLY A 347 0.57 -12.84 -4.09
C GLY A 347 0.00 -11.52 -3.59
N TYR A 348 0.80 -10.45 -3.59
CA TYR A 348 0.38 -9.09 -3.21
C TYR A 348 -0.41 -9.01 -1.88
N GLY A 349 -0.01 -9.82 -0.89
CA GLY A 349 -0.45 -9.68 0.51
C GLY A 349 0.39 -8.66 1.26
N SER A 350 -0.06 -8.33 2.47
CA SER A 350 0.66 -7.46 3.41
C SER A 350 1.62 -8.24 4.32
N ALA A 351 2.65 -7.55 4.79
CA ALA A 351 3.44 -7.99 5.92
C ALA A 351 3.87 -6.80 6.78
N VAL A 352 4.05 -7.02 8.08
CA VAL A 352 4.34 -5.95 9.05
C VAL A 352 5.37 -6.42 10.07
N ALA A 353 6.42 -5.65 10.28
CA ALA A 353 7.33 -5.84 11.40
C ALA A 353 6.65 -5.44 12.72
N LEU A 354 6.40 -6.39 13.63
CA LEU A 354 5.55 -6.13 14.81
C LEU A 354 6.26 -5.26 15.86
N PRO A 355 5.53 -4.36 16.55
CA PRO A 355 6.06 -3.58 17.66
C PRO A 355 6.65 -4.48 18.75
N ALA A 356 7.83 -4.13 19.25
CA ALA A 356 8.48 -4.89 20.32
C ALA A 356 9.24 -3.97 21.30
N GLY A 357 8.67 -2.79 21.56
CA GLY A 357 9.15 -1.83 22.56
C GLY A 357 10.39 -1.06 22.12
N PHE A 358 11.25 -0.73 23.10
CA PHE A 358 12.38 0.18 22.94
C PHE A 358 13.47 -0.28 21.96
N ARG A 359 13.57 -1.59 21.71
CA ARG A 359 14.57 -2.19 20.80
C ARG A 359 14.05 -2.37 19.36
N GLY A 360 12.85 -1.89 19.04
CA GLY A 360 12.26 -2.05 17.71
C GLY A 360 11.89 -3.50 17.36
N PRO A 361 11.40 -3.82 16.16
CA PRO A 361 10.84 -5.13 15.82
C PRO A 361 11.87 -6.28 15.87
N ASN A 362 11.43 -7.45 16.32
CA ASN A 362 12.15 -8.73 16.25
C ASN A 362 11.35 -9.83 15.54
N SER A 363 10.19 -9.48 14.97
CA SER A 363 9.32 -10.44 14.30
C SER A 363 8.52 -9.76 13.20
N VAL A 364 8.03 -10.57 12.26
CA VAL A 364 7.22 -10.13 11.13
C VAL A 364 5.94 -10.93 11.09
N LEU A 365 4.81 -10.26 10.93
CA LEU A 365 3.51 -10.86 10.65
C LEU A 365 3.24 -10.80 9.15
N VAL A 366 3.03 -11.94 8.51
CA VAL A 366 2.56 -12.08 7.12
C VAL A 366 1.06 -12.37 7.14
N LEU A 367 0.32 -11.66 6.28
CA LEU A 367 -1.14 -11.74 6.21
C LEU A 367 -1.66 -11.38 4.82
N GLY A 368 -2.83 -11.92 4.47
CA GLY A 368 -3.41 -11.73 3.14
C GLY A 368 -2.59 -12.36 2.03
N GLY A 369 -2.75 -11.85 0.82
CA GLY A 369 -2.15 -12.40 -0.40
C GLY A 369 -2.70 -13.76 -0.82
N ASP A 370 -3.69 -14.25 -0.09
CA ASP A 370 -4.54 -15.38 -0.42
C ASP A 370 -5.95 -14.98 0.02
N ARG A 371 -6.89 -14.99 -0.92
CA ARG A 371 -8.28 -14.62 -0.67
C ARG A 371 -9.07 -15.71 0.07
N ASP A 372 -8.60 -16.96 -0.02
CA ASP A 372 -9.28 -18.12 0.53
C ASP A 372 -8.71 -18.49 1.92
N ASP A 373 -7.55 -17.90 2.29
CA ASP A 373 -6.94 -18.08 3.61
C ASP A 373 -6.93 -16.79 4.48
N PRO A 374 -7.77 -16.69 5.53
CA PRO A 374 -7.75 -15.57 6.48
C PRO A 374 -6.60 -15.64 7.50
N ASN A 375 -5.84 -16.74 7.56
CA ASN A 375 -4.85 -16.96 8.59
C ASN A 375 -3.67 -15.97 8.49
N THR A 376 -3.05 -15.71 9.63
CA THR A 376 -1.85 -14.87 9.73
C THR A 376 -0.69 -15.71 10.27
N TYR A 377 0.53 -15.37 9.85
CA TYR A 377 1.73 -16.17 10.16
C TYR A 377 2.83 -15.24 10.66
N GLN A 378 3.32 -15.48 11.87
CA GLN A 378 4.39 -14.69 12.47
C GLN A 378 5.71 -15.46 12.38
N LEU A 379 6.75 -14.83 11.84
CA LEU A 379 8.13 -15.27 11.97
C LEU A 379 8.79 -14.52 13.12
N ALA A 380 9.28 -15.24 14.13
CA ALA A 380 10.05 -14.70 15.24
C ALA A 380 11.21 -15.64 15.56
N ASP A 381 12.42 -15.09 15.74
CA ASP A 381 13.62 -15.87 16.09
C ASP A 381 13.85 -17.10 15.18
N GLY A 382 13.54 -16.95 13.88
CA GLY A 382 13.68 -18.01 12.88
C GLY A 382 12.59 -19.09 12.91
N VAL A 383 11.54 -18.93 13.71
CA VAL A 383 10.43 -19.89 13.86
C VAL A 383 9.12 -19.28 13.38
N TRP A 384 8.34 -20.06 12.62
CA TRP A 384 7.00 -19.67 12.19
C TRP A 384 5.92 -20.14 13.16
N GLU A 385 4.98 -19.26 13.47
CA GLU A 385 3.79 -19.58 14.22
C GLU A 385 2.55 -19.04 13.51
N LYS A 386 1.52 -19.89 13.38
CA LYS A 386 0.20 -19.43 12.95
C LYS A 386 -0.45 -18.63 14.08
N LYS A 387 -0.93 -17.43 13.76
CA LYS A 387 -1.59 -16.51 14.70
C LYS A 387 -3.08 -16.38 14.39
N GLN A 388 -3.78 -15.59 15.21
CA GLN A 388 -5.21 -15.36 15.06
C GLN A 388 -5.55 -14.95 13.62
N PRO A 389 -6.55 -15.59 13.00
CA PRO A 389 -6.97 -15.26 11.65
C PRO A 389 -7.70 -13.92 11.62
N ARG A 390 -7.73 -13.32 10.42
CA ARG A 390 -8.65 -12.24 10.06
C ARG A 390 -10.07 -12.77 9.93
N ALA A 391 -11.03 -11.88 9.72
CA ALA A 391 -12.40 -12.27 9.42
C ALA A 391 -12.54 -12.96 8.05
N PHE A 392 -11.71 -12.58 7.08
CA PHE A 392 -11.66 -13.20 5.75
C PHE A 392 -10.28 -13.02 5.08
N GLY A 393 -10.00 -13.89 4.10
CA GLY A 393 -8.83 -13.76 3.22
C GLY A 393 -9.06 -12.65 2.19
N ARG A 394 -7.99 -11.97 1.80
CA ARG A 394 -7.99 -10.95 0.74
C ARG A 394 -6.58 -10.78 0.19
N THR A 395 -6.49 -10.35 -1.07
CA THR A 395 -5.24 -9.90 -1.71
C THR A 395 -5.24 -8.37 -1.79
N GLN A 396 -4.09 -7.75 -2.11
CA GLN A 396 -3.96 -6.30 -2.35
C GLN A 396 -4.26 -5.38 -1.15
N ASP A 397 -4.33 -5.93 0.06
CA ASP A 397 -4.59 -5.14 1.25
C ASP A 397 -3.34 -4.38 1.72
N ASN A 398 -3.54 -3.28 2.45
CA ASN A 398 -2.45 -2.63 3.15
C ASN A 398 -2.68 -2.75 4.65
N THR A 399 -1.66 -3.21 5.37
CA THR A 399 -1.68 -3.24 6.83
C THR A 399 -0.66 -2.26 7.39
N LEU A 400 -1.15 -1.32 8.21
CA LEU A 400 -0.39 -0.19 8.77
C LEU A 400 -0.19 -0.36 10.27
N LEU A 401 1.01 0.01 10.75
CA LEU A 401 1.28 0.27 12.16
C LEU A 401 0.77 1.65 12.57
N LEU A 402 -0.05 1.71 13.62
CA LEU A 402 -0.54 2.96 14.18
C LEU A 402 0.28 3.43 15.40
N PRO A 403 0.18 4.71 15.82
CA PRO A 403 0.94 5.25 16.95
C PRO A 403 0.75 4.48 18.26
N ASP A 404 -0.44 3.94 18.50
CA ASP A 404 -0.79 3.16 19.69
C ASP A 404 -0.36 1.68 19.63
N ALA A 405 0.45 1.31 18.62
CA ALA A 405 0.93 -0.03 18.32
C ALA A 405 -0.14 -1.02 17.81
N SER A 406 -1.38 -0.57 17.57
CA SER A 406 -2.38 -1.38 16.87
C SER A 406 -2.08 -1.46 15.37
N LEU A 407 -2.68 -2.45 14.70
CA LEU A 407 -2.65 -2.54 13.23
C LEU A 407 -4.00 -2.14 12.64
N LEU A 408 -3.95 -1.50 11.47
CA LEU A 408 -5.10 -1.24 10.62
C LEU A 408 -4.87 -1.90 9.26
N THR A 409 -5.73 -2.82 8.88
CA THR A 409 -5.84 -3.34 7.52
C THR A 409 -6.96 -2.60 6.79
N VAL A 410 -6.59 -1.97 5.67
CA VAL A 410 -7.47 -1.33 4.70
C VAL A 410 -7.24 -1.98 3.34
N ASN A 411 -8.09 -1.65 2.38
CA ASN A 411 -8.01 -2.13 1.01
C ASN A 411 -8.20 -3.66 0.91
N GLY A 412 -8.10 -4.13 -0.32
CA GLY A 412 -8.10 -5.51 -0.73
C GLY A 412 -9.06 -5.80 -1.86
N ALA A 413 -8.81 -6.92 -2.53
CA ALA A 413 -9.62 -7.42 -3.62
C ALA A 413 -9.53 -8.95 -3.70
N TYR A 414 -10.29 -9.50 -4.65
CA TYR A 414 -10.30 -10.93 -4.95
C TYR A 414 -9.03 -11.36 -5.68
N GLY A 415 -8.47 -10.50 -6.53
CA GLY A 415 -7.21 -10.68 -7.24
C GLY A 415 -6.66 -9.36 -7.80
N ILE A 416 -5.66 -9.46 -8.69
CA ILE A 416 -5.21 -8.33 -9.50
C ILE A 416 -6.33 -7.99 -10.47
N ARG A 417 -6.82 -6.73 -10.47
CA ARG A 417 -7.91 -6.25 -11.34
C ARG A 417 -9.26 -6.99 -11.23
N ASP A 418 -9.35 -8.02 -10.40
CA ASP A 418 -10.59 -8.76 -10.12
C ASP A 418 -11.09 -8.44 -8.71
N TYR A 419 -12.32 -7.93 -8.66
CA TYR A 419 -13.00 -7.54 -7.43
C TYR A 419 -14.07 -8.55 -7.01
N GLY A 420 -14.06 -9.76 -7.58
CA GLY A 420 -14.96 -10.88 -7.28
C GLY A 420 -15.95 -11.22 -8.40
N ASN A 421 -15.93 -10.49 -9.51
CA ASN A 421 -16.85 -10.67 -10.63
C ASN A 421 -16.12 -10.80 -11.98
N GLY A 422 -14.82 -11.16 -11.95
CA GLY A 422 -13.96 -11.29 -13.12
C GLY A 422 -13.03 -10.09 -13.31
N ASP A 423 -11.96 -10.32 -14.07
CA ASP A 423 -10.94 -9.32 -14.38
C ASP A 423 -11.57 -8.10 -15.06
N TYR A 424 -11.11 -6.91 -14.67
CA TYR A 424 -11.54 -5.62 -15.22
C TYR A 424 -13.04 -5.33 -15.06
N ASN A 425 -13.74 -6.07 -14.19
CA ASN A 425 -15.14 -5.78 -13.93
C ASN A 425 -15.27 -4.57 -12.99
N PRO A 426 -15.94 -3.47 -13.40
CA PRO A 426 -16.13 -2.31 -12.55
C PRO A 426 -17.02 -2.61 -11.33
N LYS A 427 -17.87 -3.65 -11.39
CA LYS A 427 -18.70 -4.08 -10.27
C LYS A 427 -17.92 -4.99 -9.32
N SER A 428 -17.89 -4.61 -8.04
CA SER A 428 -17.07 -5.26 -7.01
C SER A 428 -17.88 -6.01 -5.96
N ASP A 429 -17.26 -7.03 -5.36
CA ASP A 429 -17.66 -7.58 -4.07
C ASP A 429 -17.33 -6.57 -2.97
N LEU A 430 -18.38 -5.92 -2.45
CA LEU A 430 -18.24 -4.82 -1.50
C LEU A 430 -17.68 -5.24 -0.14
N LYS A 431 -17.56 -6.54 0.16
CA LYS A 431 -17.00 -7.00 1.44
C LYS A 431 -15.56 -6.52 1.64
N TYR A 432 -14.76 -6.42 0.56
CA TYR A 432 -13.36 -6.01 0.65
C TYR A 432 -13.16 -4.54 1.01
N ARG A 433 -14.22 -3.71 0.96
CA ARG A 433 -14.19 -2.34 1.49
C ARG A 433 -14.05 -2.31 3.01
N GLN A 434 -14.37 -3.41 3.69
CA GLN A 434 -14.40 -3.44 5.15
C GLN A 434 -13.00 -3.49 5.76
N ILE A 435 -12.70 -2.55 6.65
CA ILE A 435 -11.42 -2.51 7.36
C ILE A 435 -11.39 -3.55 8.48
N GLU A 436 -10.17 -3.89 8.91
CA GLU A 436 -9.93 -4.69 10.11
C GLU A 436 -8.88 -4.02 10.98
N THR A 437 -9.09 -4.01 12.30
CA THR A 437 -8.09 -3.55 13.27
C THR A 437 -7.58 -4.71 14.10
N ARG A 438 -6.27 -4.75 14.36
CA ARG A 438 -5.64 -5.71 15.28
C ARG A 438 -5.16 -5.00 16.52
N ASN A 439 -5.59 -5.45 17.70
CA ASN A 439 -5.10 -4.89 18.96
C ASN A 439 -3.73 -5.48 19.36
N ALA A 440 -3.16 -5.00 20.47
CA ALA A 440 -1.88 -5.48 20.99
C ALA A 440 -1.90 -6.95 21.46
N LEU A 441 -3.06 -7.50 21.81
CA LEU A 441 -3.24 -8.92 22.15
C LEU A 441 -3.29 -9.82 20.90
N GLY A 442 -3.39 -9.20 19.72
CA GLY A 442 -3.43 -9.86 18.44
C GLY A 442 -4.81 -10.27 17.96
N GLU A 443 -5.86 -9.72 18.56
CA GLU A 443 -7.25 -9.95 18.18
C GLU A 443 -7.64 -9.02 17.04
N TRP A 444 -8.24 -9.59 16.00
CA TRP A 444 -8.77 -8.87 14.85
C TRP A 444 -10.24 -8.51 15.07
N ARG A 445 -10.63 -7.36 14.53
CA ARG A 445 -12.02 -6.89 14.58
C ARG A 445 -12.37 -6.12 13.32
N LEU A 446 -13.51 -6.46 12.72
CA LEU A 446 -14.07 -5.72 11.60
C LEU A 446 -14.49 -4.31 12.02
N GLY A 447 -14.32 -3.35 11.11
CA GLY A 447 -14.69 -1.96 11.30
C GLY A 447 -15.56 -1.40 10.18
N PRO A 448 -15.61 -0.05 10.08
CA PRO A 448 -16.20 0.68 8.97
C PRO A 448 -15.74 0.22 7.59
N VAL A 449 -16.49 0.59 6.56
CA VAL A 449 -16.17 0.33 5.17
C VAL A 449 -15.67 1.60 4.48
N GLN A 450 -14.71 1.42 3.58
CA GLN A 450 -14.31 2.42 2.58
C GLN A 450 -15.47 2.75 1.66
N ARG A 451 -15.36 3.88 0.96
CA ARG A 451 -16.32 4.29 -0.07
C ARG A 451 -16.07 3.49 -1.32
N LEU A 452 -14.86 3.60 -1.85
CA LEU A 452 -14.45 2.84 -3.02
C LEU A 452 -13.94 1.46 -2.61
N PRO A 453 -14.24 0.42 -3.40
CA PRO A 453 -13.38 -0.75 -3.49
C PRO A 453 -11.98 -0.31 -3.89
N ARG A 454 -10.97 -0.86 -3.23
CA ARG A 454 -9.57 -0.48 -3.45
C ARG A 454 -8.72 -1.73 -3.37
N GLY A 455 -8.23 -2.20 -4.51
CA GLY A 455 -7.48 -3.42 -4.71
C GLY A 455 -6.09 -3.14 -5.25
N TYR A 456 -5.82 -3.60 -6.47
CA TYR A 456 -4.52 -3.44 -7.11
C TYR A 456 -4.12 -1.95 -7.18
N HIS A 457 -2.86 -1.64 -6.89
CA HIS A 457 -2.33 -0.26 -6.73
C HIS A 457 -2.98 0.62 -5.65
N ALA A 458 -3.85 0.08 -4.81
CA ALA A 458 -4.31 0.81 -3.64
C ALA A 458 -3.21 0.92 -2.59
N ASN A 459 -3.11 2.09 -1.98
CA ASN A 459 -2.10 2.41 -0.98
C ASN A 459 -2.69 3.18 0.21
N SER A 460 -1.94 3.18 1.31
CA SER A 460 -2.31 3.95 2.51
C SER A 460 -1.09 4.37 3.33
N VAL A 461 -1.19 5.51 4.02
CA VAL A 461 -0.14 6.08 4.89
C VAL A 461 -0.74 6.61 6.20
N VAL A 462 0.03 6.51 7.28
CA VAL A 462 -0.26 7.23 8.54
C VAL A 462 0.27 8.66 8.43
N LEU A 463 -0.60 9.64 8.67
CA LEU A 463 -0.28 11.07 8.64
C LEU A 463 0.29 11.55 9.98
N PRO A 464 1.01 12.70 10.01
CA PRO A 464 1.57 13.25 11.25
C PRO A 464 0.51 13.62 12.31
N ASP A 465 -0.73 13.88 11.90
CA ASP A 465 -1.83 14.14 12.81
C ASP A 465 -2.49 12.85 13.34
N GLY A 466 -1.96 11.67 13.01
CA GLY A 466 -2.47 10.38 13.46
C GLY A 466 -3.68 9.87 12.67
N ARG A 467 -4.14 10.57 11.63
CA ARG A 467 -5.12 10.03 10.68
C ARG A 467 -4.45 9.12 9.66
N VAL A 468 -5.24 8.40 8.89
CA VAL A 468 -4.78 7.51 7.83
C VAL A 468 -5.34 8.00 6.50
N MET A 469 -4.47 8.21 5.53
CA MET A 469 -4.84 8.45 4.14
C MET A 469 -4.93 7.11 3.41
N VAL A 470 -6.01 6.88 2.67
CA VAL A 470 -6.23 5.72 1.79
C VAL A 470 -6.46 6.23 0.37
N THR A 471 -5.79 5.66 -0.62
CA THR A 471 -5.83 6.13 -2.01
C THR A 471 -5.55 5.00 -3.00
N GLY A 472 -5.51 5.35 -4.28
CA GLY A 472 -5.22 4.47 -5.39
C GLY A 472 -6.32 3.51 -5.74
N ASP A 473 -5.96 2.54 -6.59
CA ASP A 473 -6.85 1.79 -7.46
C ASP A 473 -7.39 2.62 -8.62
N GLU A 474 -6.66 2.63 -9.73
CA GLU A 474 -7.04 3.34 -10.93
C GLU A 474 -8.25 2.73 -11.63
N LEU A 475 -8.46 1.41 -11.58
CA LEU A 475 -9.61 0.78 -12.24
C LEU A 475 -10.90 1.23 -11.56
N GLN A 476 -10.94 1.15 -10.23
CA GLN A 476 -12.10 1.62 -9.47
C GLN A 476 -12.24 3.13 -9.53
N GLN A 477 -11.15 3.88 -9.72
CA GLN A 477 -11.26 5.30 -10.02
C GLN A 477 -11.91 5.54 -11.38
N LEU A 478 -11.46 4.90 -12.46
CA LEU A 478 -12.06 5.03 -13.79
C LEU A 478 -13.54 4.68 -13.78
N ALA A 479 -13.93 3.68 -12.99
CA ALA A 479 -15.32 3.26 -12.83
C ALA A 479 -16.19 4.24 -12.01
N ASN A 480 -15.60 5.13 -11.21
CA ASN A 480 -16.32 5.97 -10.24
C ASN A 480 -15.94 7.45 -10.30
N ASP A 481 -15.26 7.88 -11.36
CA ASP A 481 -14.87 9.28 -11.55
C ASP A 481 -16.07 10.14 -11.97
N PRO A 482 -16.52 11.09 -11.13
CA PRO A 482 -17.66 11.94 -11.46
C PRO A 482 -17.36 12.95 -12.57
N LYS A 483 -16.10 13.08 -13.01
CA LYS A 483 -15.68 13.95 -14.09
C LYS A 483 -14.42 13.41 -14.81
N ILE A 484 -14.60 12.36 -15.61
CA ILE A 484 -13.47 11.67 -16.28
C ILE A 484 -12.68 12.55 -17.26
N ASP A 485 -13.23 13.67 -17.72
CA ASP A 485 -12.62 14.56 -18.71
C ASP A 485 -11.66 15.61 -18.13
N ASP A 486 -11.45 15.63 -16.81
CA ASP A 486 -10.45 16.48 -16.18
C ASP A 486 -9.12 15.74 -15.88
N ASP A 487 -8.23 16.45 -15.18
CA ASP A 487 -6.89 15.97 -14.80
C ASP A 487 -6.84 15.34 -13.39
N MET A 488 -8.00 15.07 -12.77
CA MET A 488 -8.12 14.50 -11.43
C MET A 488 -8.22 12.97 -11.48
N ASN A 489 -7.08 12.35 -11.81
CA ASN A 489 -7.01 10.91 -12.05
C ASN A 489 -7.22 10.02 -10.82
N GLY A 490 -7.45 10.50 -9.61
CA GLY A 490 -7.49 9.63 -8.42
C GLY A 490 -8.42 10.14 -7.34
N SER A 491 -8.50 9.39 -6.24
CA SER A 491 -9.25 9.79 -5.05
C SER A 491 -8.54 9.40 -3.77
N ILE A 492 -8.86 10.15 -2.71
CA ILE A 492 -8.33 9.98 -1.36
C ILE A 492 -9.49 9.91 -0.37
N GLU A 493 -9.38 8.98 0.58
CA GLU A 493 -10.21 8.89 1.77
C GLU A 493 -9.36 9.10 3.03
N ILE A 494 -9.90 9.81 4.02
CA ILE A 494 -9.27 9.98 5.32
C ILE A 494 -10.01 9.16 6.37
N PHE A 495 -9.30 8.23 6.99
CA PHE A 495 -9.77 7.47 8.14
C PHE A 495 -9.19 8.07 9.43
N GLU A 496 -10.07 8.30 10.41
CA GLU A 496 -9.73 8.70 11.77
C GLU A 496 -9.80 7.48 12.68
N PRO A 497 -8.66 6.95 13.16
CA PRO A 497 -8.68 5.79 14.05
C PRO A 497 -9.35 6.09 15.40
N ALA A 498 -9.86 5.05 16.05
CA ALA A 498 -10.65 5.15 17.29
C ALA A 498 -9.97 5.99 18.39
N TYR A 499 -8.64 5.99 18.47
CA TYR A 499 -7.89 6.78 19.45
C TYR A 499 -8.11 8.30 19.30
N LEU A 500 -8.45 8.81 18.11
CA LEU A 500 -8.71 10.23 17.91
C LEU A 500 -10.05 10.68 18.50
N HIS A 501 -10.89 9.74 18.92
CA HIS A 501 -12.21 9.99 19.50
C HIS A 501 -12.25 9.77 21.04
N GLN A 502 -11.11 9.49 21.67
CA GLN A 502 -11.05 9.15 23.11
C GLN A 502 -10.89 10.36 24.05
N GLY A 503 -10.78 11.58 23.52
CA GLY A 503 -10.70 12.81 24.30
C GLY A 503 -9.66 13.79 23.76
N ALA A 504 -9.19 14.67 24.65
CA ALA A 504 -8.16 15.65 24.32
C ALA A 504 -6.81 14.97 24.01
N ARG A 505 -6.09 15.54 23.04
CA ARG A 505 -4.77 15.04 22.62
C ARG A 505 -3.66 15.68 23.45
N PRO A 506 -2.62 14.92 23.85
CA PRO A 506 -1.39 15.51 24.35
C PRO A 506 -0.77 16.47 23.32
N LYS A 507 -0.04 17.48 23.77
CA LYS A 507 0.72 18.38 22.89
C LYS A 507 2.20 18.01 22.87
N LEU A 508 2.80 18.03 21.68
CA LEU A 508 4.25 17.98 21.48
C LEU A 508 4.67 19.32 20.89
N ASP A 509 5.17 20.24 21.73
CA ASP A 509 5.37 21.63 21.34
C ASP A 509 6.71 21.85 20.63
N ARG A 510 7.79 21.22 21.13
CA ARG A 510 9.13 21.30 20.54
C ARG A 510 9.88 19.98 20.65
N VAL A 511 10.69 19.70 19.63
CA VAL A 511 11.66 18.60 19.54
C VAL A 511 13.03 19.18 19.21
N PRO A 512 14.14 18.43 19.37
CA PRO A 512 15.45 18.85 18.88
C PRO A 512 15.42 19.21 17.39
N GLY A 513 16.11 20.29 17.01
CA GLY A 513 16.22 20.72 15.60
C GLY A 513 17.28 19.98 14.79
N GLY A 514 18.21 19.31 15.47
CA GLY A 514 19.29 18.51 14.87
C GLY A 514 19.10 17.00 15.08
N PRO A 515 19.99 16.18 14.50
CA PRO A 515 19.95 14.74 14.66
C PRO A 515 20.17 14.33 16.12
N ILE A 516 19.52 13.23 16.51
CA ILE A 516 19.60 12.63 17.83
C ILE A 516 20.53 11.42 17.74
N ALA A 517 21.59 11.42 18.55
CA ALA A 517 22.52 10.31 18.62
C ALA A 517 21.86 9.06 19.24
N TYR A 518 22.21 7.87 18.75
CA TYR A 518 21.83 6.62 19.40
C TYR A 518 22.28 6.56 20.86
N ASP A 519 21.47 5.88 21.67
CA ASP A 519 21.64 5.75 23.13
C ASP A 519 21.88 7.07 23.89
N SER A 520 21.51 8.21 23.29
CA SER A 520 21.57 9.50 23.94
C SER A 520 20.24 9.88 24.60
N ARG A 521 20.33 10.74 25.60
CA ARG A 521 19.17 11.42 26.18
C ARG A 521 18.91 12.71 25.42
N PHE A 522 17.66 12.97 25.11
CA PHE A 522 17.22 14.25 24.54
C PHE A 522 15.95 14.73 25.23
N LYS A 523 15.60 16.00 25.00
CA LYS A 523 14.47 16.66 25.65
C LYS A 523 13.44 17.08 24.62
N VAL A 524 12.17 16.97 25.00
CA VAL A 524 11.04 17.54 24.27
C VAL A 524 10.21 18.40 25.22
N THR A 525 9.48 19.37 24.69
CA THR A 525 8.58 20.21 25.49
C THR A 525 7.12 19.92 25.17
N THR A 526 6.30 19.99 26.21
CA THR A 526 4.86 19.76 26.14
C THR A 526 4.16 20.66 27.16
N SER A 527 3.08 21.29 26.73
CA SER A 527 2.18 22.10 27.54
C SER A 527 1.10 21.25 28.22
N THR A 528 1.12 19.93 28.01
CA THR A 528 0.25 18.95 28.67
C THR A 528 1.07 17.83 29.34
N PRO A 529 2.09 18.14 30.17
CA PRO A 529 3.04 17.14 30.67
C PRO A 529 2.38 16.05 31.53
N SER A 530 1.27 16.36 32.20
CA SER A 530 0.49 15.42 33.01
C SER A 530 -0.25 14.35 32.19
N GLN A 531 -0.57 14.64 30.92
CA GLN A 531 -1.25 13.71 30.02
C GLN A 531 -0.30 12.67 29.44
N VAL A 532 0.98 13.01 29.26
CA VAL A 532 1.95 12.15 28.56
C VAL A 532 2.26 10.90 29.38
N LYS A 533 1.95 9.71 28.83
CA LYS A 533 2.30 8.40 29.41
C LYS A 533 3.32 7.64 28.59
N LYS A 534 3.27 7.76 27.25
CA LYS A 534 4.24 7.13 26.34
C LYS A 534 4.81 8.15 25.36
N ALA A 535 5.96 7.83 24.80
CA ALA A 535 6.53 8.50 23.64
C ALA A 535 6.92 7.41 22.63
N VAL A 536 6.54 7.58 21.37
CA VAL A 536 6.78 6.55 20.34
C VAL A 536 7.39 7.16 19.09
N LEU A 537 8.32 6.42 18.47
CA LEU A 537 8.78 6.68 17.11
C LEU A 537 8.01 5.77 16.16
N LEU A 538 7.38 6.37 15.16
CA LEU A 538 6.79 5.69 14.03
C LEU A 538 7.54 6.09 12.76
N ALA A 539 8.10 5.12 12.04
CA ALA A 539 8.76 5.42 10.77
C ALA A 539 7.72 5.88 9.73
N PRO A 540 8.05 6.88 8.89
CA PRO A 540 7.18 7.30 7.81
C PRO A 540 6.91 6.14 6.84
N THR A 541 5.65 5.97 6.46
CA THR A 541 5.24 4.96 5.50
C THR A 541 5.68 5.33 4.09
N THR A 542 6.21 4.36 3.37
CA THR A 542 6.24 4.38 1.91
C THR A 542 5.70 3.05 1.40
N ALA A 543 4.76 3.11 0.45
CA ALA A 543 3.96 1.95 0.09
C ALA A 543 3.66 1.90 -1.41
N THR A 544 3.63 0.68 -1.92
CA THR A 544 3.15 0.32 -3.25
C THR A 544 2.76 -1.16 -3.27
N HIS A 545 1.73 -1.57 -4.02
CA HIS A 545 1.40 -2.99 -4.25
C HIS A 545 1.38 -3.88 -2.98
N ALA A 546 0.72 -3.40 -1.91
CA ALA A 546 0.67 -4.07 -0.60
C ALA A 546 2.02 -4.23 0.13
N VAL A 547 3.06 -3.53 -0.32
CA VAL A 547 4.41 -3.59 0.25
C VAL A 547 4.78 -2.27 0.91
N ASN A 548 5.16 -2.36 2.19
CA ASN A 548 5.70 -1.27 2.98
C ASN A 548 6.87 -1.79 3.81
N THR A 549 8.09 -1.45 3.38
CA THR A 549 9.34 -1.90 4.01
C THR A 549 9.85 -0.93 5.08
N SER A 550 9.31 0.29 5.14
CA SER A 550 9.80 1.33 6.05
C SER A 550 9.14 1.28 7.42
N GLN A 551 7.90 0.76 7.51
CA GLN A 551 7.12 0.80 8.73
C GLN A 551 7.85 0.17 9.93
N ARG A 552 7.89 0.93 11.02
CA ARG A 552 8.55 0.55 12.27
C ARG A 552 7.97 1.34 13.43
N HIS A 553 7.77 0.68 14.55
CA HIS A 553 7.30 1.29 15.79
C HIS A 553 8.30 1.01 16.93
N LEU A 554 8.67 2.05 17.68
CA LEU A 554 9.47 1.93 18.90
C LEU A 554 8.87 2.77 20.03
N GLU A 555 8.79 2.19 21.22
CA GLU A 555 8.46 2.93 22.44
C GLU A 555 9.73 3.49 23.09
N LEU A 556 9.85 4.82 23.19
CA LEU A 556 10.98 5.47 23.84
C LEU A 556 10.81 5.47 25.37
N ARG A 557 11.94 5.44 26.10
CA ARG A 557 11.92 5.52 27.56
C ARG A 557 11.80 6.98 28.00
N ILE A 558 10.80 7.27 28.84
CA ILE A 558 10.71 8.55 29.56
C ILE A 558 11.63 8.46 30.80
N VAL A 559 12.76 9.16 30.76
CA VAL A 559 13.80 9.11 31.80
C VAL A 559 13.76 10.29 32.75
N GLN A 560 13.04 11.36 32.40
CA GLN A 560 12.92 12.56 33.23
C GLN A 560 11.60 13.29 32.97
N ARG A 561 11.03 13.88 34.03
CA ARG A 561 9.91 14.84 33.94
C ARG A 561 10.25 16.07 34.78
N GLN A 562 10.24 17.25 34.17
CA GLN A 562 10.54 18.51 34.86
C GLN A 562 9.74 19.65 34.23
N GLY A 563 8.71 20.14 34.95
CA GLY A 563 7.79 21.15 34.42
C GLY A 563 7.19 20.70 33.08
N ASN A 564 7.35 21.54 32.05
CA ASN A 564 6.88 21.27 30.68
C ASN A 564 7.88 20.46 29.83
N THR A 565 8.93 19.89 30.44
CA THR A 565 9.97 19.13 29.73
C THR A 565 9.87 17.64 30.05
N ILE A 566 9.92 16.82 29.00
CA ILE A 566 10.04 15.37 29.08
C ILE A 566 11.41 14.97 28.54
N GLY A 567 12.19 14.26 29.34
CA GLY A 567 13.45 13.65 28.92
C GLY A 567 13.20 12.26 28.36
N LEU A 568 13.69 12.00 27.15
CA LEU A 568 13.55 10.75 26.42
C LEU A 568 14.93 10.11 26.17
N GLN A 569 14.97 8.78 26.11
CA GLN A 569 16.14 8.02 25.66
C GLN A 569 15.92 7.58 24.21
N ALA A 570 16.88 7.86 23.33
CA ALA A 570 16.90 7.36 21.95
C ALA A 570 17.16 5.84 21.90
N PRO A 571 16.75 5.12 20.84
CA PRO A 571 17.03 3.69 20.70
C PRO A 571 18.53 3.39 20.81
N PRO A 572 18.93 2.18 21.26
CA PRO A 572 20.34 1.90 21.55
C PRO A 572 21.26 1.92 20.34
N SER A 573 20.75 1.52 19.17
CA SER A 573 21.58 1.38 17.97
C SER A 573 20.78 1.50 16.67
N ALA A 574 21.52 1.64 15.57
CA ALA A 574 20.97 1.63 14.22
C ALA A 574 20.33 0.29 13.81
N ASN A 575 20.65 -0.82 14.50
CA ASN A 575 19.98 -2.10 14.28
C ASN A 575 18.54 -2.06 14.80
N ASP A 576 18.32 -1.40 15.94
CA ASP A 576 16.99 -1.28 16.55
C ASP A 576 16.09 -0.36 15.70
N ALA A 577 16.66 0.75 15.23
CA ALA A 577 16.02 1.74 14.37
C ALA A 577 17.03 2.28 13.34
N PRO A 578 16.96 1.87 12.06
CA PRO A 578 17.84 2.38 11.01
C PRO A 578 17.87 3.91 10.97
N PRO A 579 19.00 4.53 10.60
CA PRO A 579 19.15 5.97 10.64
C PRO A 579 18.19 6.64 9.65
N GLY A 580 17.63 7.77 10.03
CA GLY A 580 16.63 8.47 9.23
C GLY A 580 15.61 9.23 10.06
N HIS A 581 14.57 9.68 9.37
CA HIS A 581 13.50 10.47 9.95
C HIS A 581 12.37 9.59 10.51
N TYR A 582 11.86 9.96 11.68
CA TYR A 582 10.76 9.29 12.37
C TYR A 582 9.74 10.32 12.85
N MET A 583 8.46 9.97 12.81
CA MET A 583 7.40 10.72 13.49
C MET A 583 7.46 10.41 14.99
N LEU A 584 7.75 11.42 15.81
CA LEU A 584 7.67 11.32 17.26
C LEU A 584 6.27 11.74 17.73
N PHE A 585 5.58 10.83 18.42
CA PHE A 585 4.30 11.09 19.07
C PHE A 585 4.45 11.02 20.59
N LEU A 586 3.70 11.87 21.31
CA LEU A 586 3.41 11.69 22.72
C LEU A 586 2.00 11.11 22.87
N LEU A 587 1.84 10.07 23.68
CA LEU A 587 0.56 9.40 23.89
C LEU A 587 0.12 9.50 25.34
N ASP A 588 -1.19 9.59 25.56
CA ASP A 588 -1.80 9.49 26.88
C ASP A 588 -2.00 8.03 27.33
N GLU A 589 -2.73 7.83 28.44
CA GLU A 589 -3.02 6.49 28.99
C GLU A 589 -3.97 5.66 28.11
N LYS A 590 -4.79 6.32 27.28
CA LYS A 590 -5.75 5.67 26.38
C LYS A 590 -5.16 5.45 24.97
N GLY A 591 -3.92 5.88 24.76
CA GLY A 591 -3.24 5.79 23.47
C GLY A 591 -3.54 6.95 22.52
N VAL A 592 -4.16 8.04 22.98
CA VAL A 592 -4.42 9.22 22.14
C VAL A 592 -3.10 9.89 21.77
N PRO A 593 -2.74 9.98 20.48
CA PRO A 593 -1.48 10.57 20.07
C PRO A 593 -1.58 12.09 19.94
N SER A 594 -0.49 12.79 20.26
CA SER A 594 -0.27 14.18 19.84
C SER A 594 -0.26 14.31 18.31
N ILE A 595 -0.24 15.53 17.77
CA ILE A 595 0.30 15.70 16.41
C ILE A 595 1.80 15.41 16.51
N ALA A 596 2.34 14.61 15.59
CA ALA A 596 3.75 14.27 15.56
C ALA A 596 4.61 15.46 15.16
N LYS A 597 5.89 15.38 15.56
CA LYS A 597 6.97 16.14 14.94
C LYS A 597 8.01 15.17 14.44
N PHE A 598 8.60 15.46 13.29
CA PHE A 598 9.69 14.66 12.76
C PHE A 598 10.98 14.92 13.55
N VAL A 599 11.65 13.84 13.92
CA VAL A 599 13.02 13.82 14.47
C VAL A 599 13.89 12.93 13.59
N SER A 600 15.21 13.14 13.56
CA SER A 600 16.14 12.25 12.87
C SER A 600 17.07 11.53 13.84
N LEU A 601 17.32 10.25 13.59
CA LEU A 601 18.29 9.42 14.30
C LEU A 601 19.59 9.33 13.51
N ARG A 602 20.73 9.39 14.21
CA ARG A 602 22.07 9.29 13.62
C ARG A 602 23.07 8.61 14.54
#